data_AF-A0A7J8Y5N7-F1
#
_entry.id   AF-A0A7J8Y5N7-F1
#
_cell.length_a   1.000
_cell.length_b   1.000
_cell.length_c   1.000
_cell.angle_alpha   90.00
_cell.angle_beta   90.00
_cell.angle_gamma   90.00
#
_symmetry.space_group_name_H-M   'P 1'
#
loop_
_entity.id
_entity.type
_entity.pdbx_description
1 polymer ?
#
loop_
_entity_poly.entity_id
_entity_poly.type
_entity_poly.pdbx_seq_one_letter_code
_entity_poly.pdbx_strand_id
1 'polypeptide(L)'
;MDMSESMQEAMHRSNLDMSGAEYVRKEIPLHVLPTSSLVNIDSPLKSFTDLQRVLYEEERAAYNQAILQTMRDGKVHPLSFIHHTSTYQASMCKLIEYCLSPAISALQDRLKENEVRLAVLTDEAKMLETEASKGSGPSSPHTVSHGFRGSTSVGQRDLHSSAEPISMRTYSGPGSRSRKRS
;
A
#
# COMPACT_ATOMS: atom_id res chain seq x y z
N MET A 1 37.78 35.73 -15.69
CA MET A 1 36.54 36.20 -15.02
C MET A 1 35.91 34.97 -14.42
N ASP A 2 35.87 34.88 -13.08
CA ASP A 2 35.20 33.77 -12.41
C ASP A 2 33.68 33.99 -12.47
N MET A 3 32.96 33.02 -13.03
CA MET A 3 31.50 33.04 -13.04
C MET A 3 30.97 32.58 -11.69
N SER A 4 30.03 33.34 -11.11
CA SER A 4 29.34 32.93 -9.89
C SER A 4 28.43 31.73 -10.14
N GLU A 5 28.19 30.93 -9.11
CA GLU A 5 27.32 29.75 -9.15
C GLU A 5 25.90 30.08 -9.65
N SER A 6 25.37 31.25 -9.26
CA SER A 6 24.10 31.77 -9.75
C SER A 6 24.09 32.06 -11.26
N MET A 7 25.22 32.52 -11.81
CA MET A 7 25.38 32.81 -13.23
C MET A 7 25.47 31.51 -14.03
N GLN A 8 26.16 30.51 -13.48
CA GLN A 8 26.21 29.17 -14.07
C GLN A 8 24.81 28.52 -14.08
N GLU A 9 24.05 28.60 -12.99
CA GLU A 9 22.68 28.07 -12.94
C GLU A 9 21.76 28.78 -13.94
N ALA A 10 21.81 30.11 -14.02
CA ALA A 10 21.04 30.89 -14.97
C ALA A 10 21.40 30.54 -16.43
N MET A 11 22.68 30.31 -16.72
CA MET A 11 23.12 29.85 -18.03
C MET A 11 22.62 28.43 -18.35
N HIS A 12 22.64 27.50 -17.39
CA HIS A 12 22.09 26.16 -17.58
C HIS A 12 20.58 26.18 -17.87
N ARG A 13 19.82 27.01 -17.16
CA ARG A 13 18.38 27.22 -17.42
C ARG A 13 18.12 27.86 -18.78
N SER A 14 18.90 28.90 -19.16
CA SER A 14 18.75 29.56 -20.46
C SER A 14 19.13 28.66 -21.64
N ASN A 15 20.11 27.76 -21.47
CA ASN A 15 20.48 26.77 -22.48
C ASN A 15 19.41 25.69 -22.66
N LEU A 16 18.71 25.30 -21.58
CA LEU A 16 17.54 24.42 -21.68
C LEU A 16 16.44 25.08 -22.51
N ASP A 17 16.07 26.32 -22.17
CA ASP A 17 15.05 27.09 -22.91
C ASP A 17 15.44 27.35 -24.37
N MET A 18 16.74 27.49 -24.68
CA MET A 18 17.22 27.74 -26.05
C MET A 18 17.47 26.48 -26.88
N SER A 19 17.66 25.32 -26.24
CA SER A 19 17.92 24.05 -26.94
C SER A 19 16.67 23.39 -27.51
N GLY A 20 15.47 23.93 -27.26
CA GLY A 20 14.20 23.28 -27.62
C GLY A 20 13.99 21.94 -26.89
N ALA A 21 14.73 21.69 -25.82
CA ALA A 21 14.59 20.49 -25.01
C ALA A 21 13.33 20.59 -24.15
N GLU A 22 12.30 19.85 -24.53
CA GLU A 22 11.05 19.76 -23.78
C GLU A 22 11.16 18.73 -22.64
N TYR A 23 10.54 19.02 -21.50
CA TYR A 23 10.36 18.02 -20.45
C TYR A 23 9.44 16.91 -20.95
N VAL A 24 9.99 15.71 -21.09
CA VAL A 24 9.22 14.53 -21.48
C VAL A 24 8.93 13.68 -20.26
N ARG A 25 7.65 13.38 -20.01
CA ARG A 25 7.24 12.44 -18.97
C ARG A 25 7.90 11.08 -19.19
N LYS A 26 8.57 10.56 -18.17
CA LYS A 26 9.12 9.19 -18.17
C LYS A 26 8.35 8.35 -17.16
N GLU A 27 7.83 7.22 -17.63
CA GLU A 27 7.12 6.27 -16.79
C GLU A 27 8.13 5.40 -16.03
N ILE A 28 7.87 5.18 -14.73
CA ILE A 28 8.72 4.40 -13.85
C ILE A 28 7.92 3.17 -13.42
N PRO A 29 8.47 1.95 -13.54
CA PRO A 29 7.82 0.75 -13.04
C PRO A 29 7.55 0.85 -11.54
N LEU A 30 6.30 0.61 -11.14
CA LEU A 30 5.88 0.59 -9.75
C LEU A 30 5.61 -0.86 -9.31
N HIS A 31 6.27 -1.30 -8.24
CA HIS A 31 6.04 -2.61 -7.64
C HIS A 31 5.49 -2.43 -6.23
N VAL A 32 4.31 -3.02 -5.96
CA VAL A 32 3.68 -3.03 -4.63
C VAL A 32 4.00 -4.36 -3.98
N LEU A 33 4.72 -4.33 -2.87
CA LEU A 33 5.04 -5.54 -2.11
C LEU A 33 3.93 -5.84 -1.09
N PRO A 34 3.55 -7.12 -0.94
CA PRO A 34 2.56 -7.50 0.06
C PRO A 34 3.13 -7.37 1.47
N THR A 35 2.36 -6.77 2.37
CA THR A 35 2.72 -6.61 3.78
C THR A 35 1.68 -7.33 4.63
N SER A 36 2.11 -8.26 5.49
CA SER A 36 1.24 -9.19 6.23
C SER A 36 0.54 -8.58 7.44
N SER A 37 1.01 -7.44 7.93
CA SER A 37 0.31 -6.55 8.86
C SER A 37 0.56 -5.10 8.41
N LEU A 38 -0.04 -4.12 9.07
CA LEU A 38 0.47 -2.74 9.00
C LEU A 38 1.83 -2.73 9.72
N VAL A 39 2.84 -3.35 9.10
CA VAL A 39 4.16 -3.64 9.66
C VAL A 39 4.86 -2.32 9.95
N ASN A 40 5.11 -2.04 11.24
CA ASN A 40 6.19 -1.23 11.80
C ASN A 40 6.64 0.01 10.99
N ILE A 41 5.69 0.74 10.43
CA ILE A 41 5.89 2.14 10.09
C ILE A 41 5.06 2.85 11.15
N ASP A 42 5.65 3.70 11.97
CA ASP A 42 4.95 4.38 13.08
C ASP A 42 3.87 5.40 12.60
N SER A 43 3.41 5.29 11.34
CA SER A 43 2.79 6.39 10.59
C SER A 43 1.56 6.08 9.71
N PRO A 44 1.23 4.85 9.24
CA PRO A 44 0.08 4.64 8.35
C PRO A 44 -1.25 4.99 9.02
N LEU A 45 -1.42 4.58 10.27
CA LEU A 45 -2.64 4.87 11.03
C LEU A 45 -2.71 6.35 11.43
N LYS A 46 -1.55 6.96 11.72
CA LYS A 46 -1.47 8.39 12.02
C LYS A 46 -1.90 9.22 10.81
N SER A 47 -1.36 8.91 9.62
CA SER A 47 -1.73 9.57 8.36
C SER A 47 -3.22 9.41 8.04
N PHE A 48 -3.79 8.23 8.35
CA PHE A 48 -5.22 7.99 8.24
C PHE A 48 -6.01 8.95 9.12
N THR A 49 -5.70 9.02 10.43
CA THR A 49 -6.38 9.92 11.39
C THR A 49 -6.13 11.41 11.12
N ASP A 50 -4.95 11.74 10.59
CA ASP A 50 -4.58 13.12 10.27
C ASP A 50 -5.43 13.66 9.12
N LEU A 51 -5.80 12.83 8.14
CA LEU A 51 -6.74 13.24 7.09
C LEU A 51 -8.09 13.68 7.67
N GLN A 52 -8.65 12.92 8.62
CA GLN A 52 -9.92 13.30 9.26
C GLN A 52 -9.79 14.63 10.02
N ARG A 53 -8.64 14.88 10.66
CA ARG A 53 -8.36 16.14 11.34
C ARG A 53 -8.27 17.30 10.36
N VAL A 54 -7.52 17.14 9.27
CA VAL A 54 -7.33 18.18 8.24
C VAL A 54 -8.67 18.62 7.66
N LEU A 55 -9.56 17.69 7.30
CA LEU A 55 -10.87 18.02 6.74
C LEU A 55 -11.74 18.81 7.74
N TYR A 56 -11.70 18.46 9.02
CA TYR A 56 -12.41 19.20 10.06
C TYR A 56 -11.84 20.63 10.23
N GLU A 57 -10.52 20.75 10.26
CA GLU A 57 -9.84 22.04 10.41
C GLU A 57 -10.08 22.97 9.22
N GLU A 58 -10.09 22.42 7.99
CA GLU A 58 -10.38 23.16 6.76
C GLU A 58 -11.79 23.75 6.77
N GLU A 59 -12.81 22.95 7.09
CA GLU A 59 -14.19 23.44 7.16
C GLU A 59 -14.39 24.45 8.29
N ARG A 60 -13.77 24.22 9.46
CA ARG A 60 -13.80 25.17 10.58
C ARG A 60 -13.13 26.50 10.21
N ALA A 61 -11.99 26.44 9.51
CA ALA A 61 -11.28 27.62 9.04
C ALA A 61 -12.13 28.41 8.01
N ALA A 62 -12.75 27.71 7.05
CA ALA A 62 -13.64 28.30 6.07
C ALA A 62 -14.84 29.02 6.72
N TYR A 63 -15.49 28.39 7.71
CA TYR A 63 -16.57 29.01 8.47
C TYR A 63 -16.11 30.28 9.20
N ASN A 64 -14.99 30.21 9.93
CA ASN A 64 -14.45 31.37 10.64
C ASN A 64 -14.12 32.52 9.68
N GLN A 65 -13.55 32.21 8.51
CA GLN A 65 -13.25 33.19 7.48
C GLN A 65 -14.52 33.83 6.92
N ALA A 66 -15.58 33.05 6.66
CA ALA A 66 -16.86 33.56 6.17
C ALA A 66 -17.53 34.50 7.19
N ILE A 67 -17.47 34.16 8.48
CA ILE A 67 -17.96 35.02 9.56
C ILE A 67 -17.17 36.34 9.60
N LEU A 68 -15.83 36.27 9.62
CA LEU A 68 -14.96 37.45 9.67
C LEU A 68 -15.18 38.39 8.48
N GLN A 69 -15.36 37.85 7.27
CA GLN A 69 -15.63 38.64 6.06
C GLN A 69 -16.99 39.35 6.10
N THR A 70 -17.95 38.81 6.86
CA THR A 70 -19.30 39.38 6.97
C THR A 70 -19.45 40.31 8.18
N MET A 71 -18.40 40.47 8.99
CA MET A 71 -18.40 41.37 10.14
C MET A 71 -18.23 42.82 9.72
N ARG A 72 -19.04 43.70 10.30
CA ARG A 72 -18.89 45.16 10.23
C ARG A 72 -19.00 45.75 11.63
N ASP A 73 -18.01 46.53 12.05
CA ASP A 73 -17.94 47.14 13.39
C ASP A 73 -18.09 46.13 14.55
N GLY A 74 -17.56 44.91 14.37
CA GLY A 74 -17.66 43.84 15.37
C GLY A 74 -19.01 43.11 15.39
N LYS A 75 -19.94 43.43 14.49
CA LYS A 75 -21.27 42.82 14.41
C LYS A 75 -21.45 42.07 13.08
N VAL A 76 -22.10 40.91 13.14
CA VAL A 76 -22.52 40.14 11.96
C VAL A 76 -24.00 40.38 11.68
N HIS A 77 -24.36 40.48 10.41
CA HIS A 77 -25.77 40.55 10.02
C HIS A 77 -26.51 39.24 10.39
N PRO A 78 -27.65 39.28 11.11
CA PRO A 78 -28.29 38.06 11.63
C PRO A 78 -28.62 37.01 10.56
N LEU A 79 -29.11 37.42 9.39
CA LEU A 79 -29.39 36.47 8.30
C LEU A 79 -28.13 35.79 7.77
N SER A 80 -27.01 36.52 7.69
CA SER A 80 -25.73 35.96 7.24
C SER A 80 -25.16 35.01 8.28
N PHE A 81 -25.30 35.35 9.57
CA PHE A 81 -24.90 34.46 10.66
C PHE A 81 -25.66 33.13 10.60
N ILE A 82 -27.00 33.19 10.46
CA ILE A 82 -27.84 31.99 10.35
C ILE A 82 -27.44 31.16 9.13
N HIS A 83 -27.26 31.81 7.97
CA HIS A 83 -26.85 31.13 6.74
C HIS A 83 -25.50 30.41 6.91
N HIS A 84 -24.46 31.13 7.32
CA HIS A 84 -23.11 30.54 7.47
C HIS A 84 -23.08 29.43 8.52
N THR A 85 -23.79 29.61 9.64
CA THR A 85 -23.89 28.58 10.69
C THR A 85 -24.61 27.33 10.19
N SER A 86 -25.71 27.50 9.46
CA SER A 86 -26.46 26.39 8.89
C SER A 86 -25.65 25.62 7.84
N THR A 87 -24.91 26.34 6.98
CA THR A 87 -24.01 25.75 6.00
C THR A 87 -22.90 24.94 6.66
N TYR A 88 -22.23 25.52 7.67
CA TYR A 88 -21.20 24.82 8.45
C TYR A 88 -21.75 23.56 9.12
N GLN A 89 -22.93 23.64 9.75
CA GLN A 89 -23.57 22.50 10.39
C GLN A 89 -23.89 21.39 9.38
N ALA A 90 -24.42 21.74 8.20
CA ALA A 90 -24.68 20.78 7.14
C ALA A 90 -23.40 20.12 6.62
N SER A 91 -22.29 20.88 6.49
CA SER A 91 -20.99 20.33 6.09
C SER A 91 -20.42 19.39 7.15
N MET A 92 -20.52 19.74 8.44
CA MET A 92 -20.11 18.88 9.55
C MET A 92 -20.87 17.55 9.57
N CYS A 93 -22.19 17.57 9.34
CA CYS A 93 -22.98 16.34 9.24
C CYS A 93 -22.47 15.43 8.11
N LYS A 94 -22.18 16.01 6.93
CA LYS A 94 -21.63 15.26 5.79
C LYS A 94 -20.24 14.70 6.10
N LEU A 95 -19.38 15.46 6.77
CA LEU A 95 -18.05 15.00 7.17
C LEU A 95 -18.16 13.79 8.11
N ILE A 96 -19.09 13.84 9.08
CA ILE A 96 -19.34 12.73 10.00
C ILE A 96 -19.89 11.52 9.25
N GLU A 97 -20.90 11.71 8.39
CA GLU A 97 -21.59 10.64 7.67
C GLU A 97 -20.67 9.93 6.66
N TYR A 98 -19.94 10.69 5.85
CA TYR A 98 -19.20 10.15 4.71
C TYR A 98 -17.73 9.86 5.00
N CYS A 99 -17.11 10.54 5.97
CA CYS A 99 -15.69 10.38 6.23
C CYS A 99 -15.42 9.73 7.58
N LEU A 100 -15.93 10.31 8.67
CA LEU A 100 -15.57 9.85 10.02
C LEU A 100 -16.20 8.51 10.36
N SER A 101 -17.48 8.32 10.05
CA SER A 101 -18.20 7.07 10.38
C SER A 101 -17.64 5.87 9.60
N PRO A 102 -17.39 5.95 8.27
CA PRO A 102 -16.74 4.85 7.56
C PRO A 102 -15.32 4.59 8.04
N ALA A 103 -14.57 5.64 8.37
CA ALA A 103 -13.20 5.50 8.87
C ALA A 103 -13.14 4.75 10.20
N ILE A 104 -13.99 5.11 11.18
CA ILE A 104 -14.02 4.42 12.46
C ILE A 104 -14.51 2.98 12.31
N SER A 105 -15.53 2.72 11.49
CA SER A 105 -16.02 1.37 11.22
C SER A 105 -14.92 0.48 10.62
N ALA A 106 -14.16 0.99 9.64
CA ALA A 106 -13.04 0.25 9.06
C ALA A 106 -11.98 -0.11 10.11
N LEU A 107 -11.66 0.80 11.03
CA LEU A 107 -10.69 0.54 12.11
C LEU A 107 -11.22 -0.50 13.11
N GLN A 108 -12.50 -0.42 13.46
CA GLN A 108 -13.15 -1.40 14.35
C GLN A 108 -13.20 -2.79 13.72
N ASP A 109 -13.54 -2.87 12.43
CA ASP A 109 -13.57 -4.13 11.69
C ASP A 109 -12.18 -4.75 11.58
N ARG A 110 -11.14 -3.95 11.31
CA ARG A 110 -9.74 -4.41 11.31
C ARG A 110 -9.30 -4.90 12.69
N LEU A 111 -9.71 -4.24 13.76
CA LEU A 111 -9.39 -4.67 15.13
C LEU A 111 -10.02 -6.04 15.41
N LYS A 112 -11.31 -6.21 15.11
CA LYS A 112 -12.01 -7.49 15.29
C LYS A 112 -11.41 -8.61 14.44
N GLU A 113 -11.05 -8.32 13.20
CA GLU A 113 -10.39 -9.29 12.32
C GLU A 113 -9.01 -9.72 12.87
N ASN A 114 -8.25 -8.78 13.44
CA ASN A 114 -6.96 -9.08 14.07
C ASN A 114 -7.12 -9.95 15.32
N GLU A 115 -8.15 -9.72 16.13
CA GLU A 115 -8.47 -10.59 17.29
C GLU A 115 -8.76 -12.03 16.85
N VAL A 116 -9.56 -12.20 15.79
CA VAL A 116 -9.86 -13.51 15.21
C VAL A 116 -8.60 -14.18 14.68
N ARG A 117 -7.78 -13.47 13.90
CA ARG A 117 -6.50 -13.99 13.39
C ARG A 117 -5.56 -14.40 14.52
N LEU A 118 -5.47 -13.60 15.58
CA LEU A 118 -4.61 -13.90 16.73
C LEU A 118 -5.06 -15.18 17.42
N ALA A 119 -6.36 -15.39 17.60
CA ALA A 119 -6.90 -16.63 18.18
C ALA A 119 -6.52 -17.86 17.33
N VAL A 120 -6.68 -17.79 16.01
CA VAL A 120 -6.31 -18.87 15.09
C VAL A 120 -4.81 -19.16 15.13
N LEU A 121 -3.97 -18.12 15.05
CA LEU A 121 -2.52 -18.27 15.09
C LEU A 121 -2.02 -18.82 16.43
N THR A 122 -2.71 -18.49 17.53
CA THR A 122 -2.39 -19.02 18.87
C THR A 122 -2.71 -20.51 18.98
N ASP A 123 -3.81 -20.95 18.38
CA ASP A 123 -4.16 -22.37 18.33
C ASP A 123 -3.20 -23.15 17.43
N GLU A 124 -2.89 -22.60 16.26
CA GLU A 124 -1.90 -23.15 15.33
C GLU A 124 -0.51 -23.28 15.99
N ALA A 125 -0.06 -22.25 16.70
CA ALA A 125 1.21 -22.30 17.43
C ALA A 125 1.24 -23.44 18.47
N LYS A 126 0.16 -23.62 19.24
CA LYS A 126 0.06 -24.73 20.21
C LYS A 126 0.11 -26.10 19.53
N MET A 127 -0.60 -26.28 18.41
CA MET A 127 -0.55 -27.53 17.66
C MET A 127 0.87 -27.83 17.19
N LEU A 128 1.53 -26.86 16.57
CA LEU A 128 2.90 -26.98 16.08
C LEU A 128 3.91 -27.29 17.21
N GLU A 129 3.76 -26.69 18.38
CA GLU A 129 4.59 -26.99 19.56
C GLU A 129 4.44 -28.45 20.02
N THR A 130 3.21 -28.98 20.02
CA THR A 130 2.96 -30.38 20.40
C THR A 130 3.50 -31.37 19.36
N GLU A 131 3.48 -31.03 18.07
CA GLU A 131 4.06 -31.85 17.01
C GLU A 131 5.59 -31.84 17.07
N ALA A 132 6.20 -30.67 17.25
CA ALA A 132 7.64 -30.52 17.41
C ALA A 132 8.17 -31.33 18.62
N SER A 133 7.42 -31.34 19.72
CA SER A 133 7.78 -32.12 20.92
C SER A 133 7.69 -33.63 20.72
N LYS A 134 6.73 -34.11 19.90
CA LYS A 134 6.60 -35.54 19.56
C LYS A 134 7.68 -36.03 18.59
N GLY A 135 8.22 -35.14 17.75
CA GLY A 135 9.33 -35.42 16.83
C GLY A 135 10.71 -35.53 17.49
N SER A 136 10.83 -35.22 18.79
CA SER A 136 12.11 -35.19 19.53
C SER A 136 12.37 -36.44 20.39
N GLY A 137 11.74 -37.58 20.09
CA GLY A 137 12.12 -38.88 20.64
C GLY A 137 13.50 -39.34 20.14
N PRO A 138 14.27 -40.13 20.92
CA PRO A 138 15.67 -40.42 20.62
C PRO A 138 15.78 -41.06 19.23
N SER A 139 16.62 -40.46 18.37
CA SER A 139 17.03 -41.07 17.10
C SER A 139 17.62 -42.45 17.39
N SER A 140 16.80 -43.48 17.25
CA SER A 140 17.26 -44.86 17.21
C SER A 140 18.02 -45.05 15.90
N PRO A 141 19.25 -45.58 15.92
CA PRO A 141 20.10 -45.62 14.75
C PRO A 141 19.47 -46.48 13.66
N HIS A 142 19.27 -45.90 12.48
CA HIS A 142 18.79 -46.58 11.29
C HIS A 142 19.61 -47.85 11.00
N THR A 143 19.05 -49.02 11.30
CA THR A 143 19.44 -50.27 10.67
C THR A 143 18.75 -50.38 9.32
N VAL A 144 19.58 -50.40 8.28
CA VAL A 144 19.22 -50.66 6.90
C VAL A 144 18.98 -52.17 6.74
N SER A 145 17.80 -52.60 6.25
CA SER A 145 17.70 -53.80 5.41
C SER A 145 16.30 -54.01 4.80
N HIS A 146 16.24 -53.95 3.47
CA HIS A 146 15.47 -54.79 2.54
C HIS A 146 14.09 -55.36 2.93
N GLY A 147 13.09 -55.11 2.08
CA GLY A 147 11.88 -55.95 2.04
C GLY A 147 10.86 -55.53 0.99
N PHE A 148 10.82 -56.27 -0.11
CA PHE A 148 9.92 -56.18 -1.26
C PHE A 148 8.45 -56.56 -0.96
N ARG A 149 7.55 -56.17 -1.89
CA ARG A 149 6.10 -56.48 -2.10
C ARG A 149 5.10 -55.53 -1.40
N GLY A 150 4.12 -54.90 -2.05
CA GLY A 150 3.59 -54.98 -3.41
C GLY A 150 2.05 -55.10 -3.38
N SER A 151 1.36 -54.29 -4.20
CA SER A 151 -0.07 -54.44 -4.65
C SER A 151 -1.16 -54.01 -3.65
N THR A 152 -2.24 -53.27 -3.97
CA THR A 152 -2.83 -52.78 -5.24
C THR A 152 -3.91 -51.72 -4.95
N SER A 153 -3.96 -50.68 -5.79
CA SER A 153 -5.14 -49.98 -6.37
C SER A 153 -6.40 -49.65 -5.52
N VAL A 154 -6.93 -48.42 -5.67
CA VAL A 154 -8.18 -48.12 -6.43
C VAL A 154 -8.53 -46.62 -6.35
N GLY A 155 -8.57 -45.98 -7.53
CA GLY A 155 -9.50 -44.89 -7.93
C GLY A 155 -9.13 -43.44 -7.56
N GLN A 156 -9.31 -42.42 -8.42
CA GLN A 156 -10.04 -42.37 -9.68
C GLN A 156 -9.88 -40.98 -10.34
N ARG A 157 -9.53 -40.98 -11.65
CA ARG A 157 -9.83 -40.03 -12.76
C ARG A 157 -9.46 -38.54 -12.62
N ASP A 158 -8.55 -38.03 -13.46
CA ASP A 158 -8.72 -37.58 -14.88
C ASP A 158 -9.57 -36.29 -14.97
N LEU A 159 -9.21 -35.20 -15.66
CA LEU A 159 -8.70 -35.10 -17.04
C LEU A 159 -8.01 -33.73 -17.27
N HIS A 160 -6.84 -33.76 -17.90
CA HIS A 160 -6.43 -32.69 -18.83
C HIS A 160 -7.20 -32.84 -20.14
N SER A 161 -7.52 -31.73 -20.82
CA SER A 161 -7.69 -31.74 -22.28
C SER A 161 -6.88 -30.60 -22.89
N SER A 162 -6.02 -31.01 -23.81
CA SER A 162 -5.11 -30.25 -24.65
C SER A 162 -5.70 -30.18 -26.06
N ALA A 163 -5.47 -29.06 -26.76
CA ALA A 163 -5.37 -29.04 -28.21
C ALA A 163 -4.46 -27.87 -28.66
N GLU A 164 -3.25 -28.25 -29.08
CA GLU A 164 -2.22 -27.52 -29.84
C GLU A 164 -2.60 -27.38 -31.35
N PRO A 165 -1.71 -26.99 -32.31
CA PRO A 165 -0.73 -25.88 -32.39
C PRO A 165 -0.67 -25.20 -33.79
N ILE A 166 0.01 -24.04 -33.95
CA ILE A 166 0.67 -23.65 -35.25
C ILE A 166 2.02 -22.93 -35.01
N SER A 167 3.09 -23.72 -35.12
CA SER A 167 4.33 -23.58 -35.93
C SER A 167 5.02 -22.23 -36.24
N MET A 168 6.31 -22.17 -35.83
CA MET A 168 7.54 -21.72 -36.53
C MET A 168 7.86 -20.22 -36.74
N ARG A 169 8.91 -19.72 -36.05
CA ARG A 169 10.29 -19.64 -36.60
C ARG A 169 11.32 -19.16 -35.57
N THR A 170 12.39 -19.93 -35.47
CA THR A 170 13.67 -19.69 -34.78
C THR A 170 14.54 -18.66 -35.52
N TYR A 171 15.28 -17.83 -34.79
CA TYR A 171 16.49 -17.16 -35.29
C TYR A 171 17.61 -17.23 -34.24
N SER A 172 18.78 -17.67 -34.70
CA SER A 172 20.00 -17.92 -33.94
C SER A 172 21.01 -16.78 -34.14
N GLY A 173 21.54 -16.22 -33.02
CA GLY A 173 22.87 -15.60 -32.80
C GLY A 173 23.42 -14.55 -33.79
N PRO A 174 24.63 -13.98 -33.58
CA PRO A 174 25.66 -14.17 -32.54
C PRO A 174 25.91 -12.85 -31.75
N GLY A 175 26.82 -12.64 -30.79
CA GLY A 175 27.99 -13.34 -30.29
C GLY A 175 28.73 -12.42 -29.28
N SER A 176 29.55 -13.05 -28.45
CA SER A 176 30.29 -12.61 -27.27
C SER A 176 31.03 -11.26 -27.29
N ARG A 177 31.15 -10.63 -26.11
CA ARG A 177 32.45 -10.14 -25.59
C ARG A 177 32.43 -9.86 -24.08
N SER A 178 33.10 -10.76 -23.37
CA SER A 178 33.60 -10.62 -21.99
C SER A 178 34.73 -9.57 -21.94
N ARG A 179 34.75 -8.74 -20.89
CA ARG A 179 35.94 -7.98 -20.48
C ARG A 179 36.11 -8.07 -18.96
N LYS A 180 37.24 -8.65 -18.54
CA LYS A 180 37.83 -8.54 -17.20
C LYS A 180 39.32 -8.20 -17.36
N ARG A 181 39.79 -7.32 -16.46
CA ARG A 181 41.18 -6.85 -16.18
C ARG A 181 41.79 -5.91 -17.23
N SER A 182 42.53 -4.87 -16.84
CA SER A 182 43.46 -4.71 -15.69
C SER A 182 43.11 -3.57 -14.76
#